data_AF-A0A7M7HJ19-F1
#
_entry.id   AF-A0A7M7HJ19-F1
#
_cell.length_a   1.000
_cell.length_b   1.000
_cell.length_c   1.000
_cell.angle_alpha   90.00
_cell.angle_beta   90.00
_cell.angle_gamma   90.00
#
_symmetry.space_group_name_H-M   'P 1'
#
loop_
_entity.id
_entity.type
_entity.pdbx_description
1 polymer ?
#
loop_
_entity_poly.entity_id
_entity_poly.type
_entity_poly.pdbx_seq_one_letter_code
_entity_poly.pdbx_strand_id
1 'polypeptide(L)'
;MAQEVEQISNNDDSNQIFEPLAVEKALIREALLLIPRSATAIEANRKKNAADSIKYRRKGNELYSSDSHSSQKHTEILNLYSRSMALAPTDSEELAFAYGNRAALLCHIKKYEECIKDCERALDITVSDYLEAKLLCRKAECLAALNEKMAKYVCEEALKLLKQLTLDKGLKSHYIEKLNNIKNSCLNNEFKENKVDIGEEQKIPLDFTRQKEVPCASEAVTIKYNKEWGRHIVATQDIEPGEIIAVEKNYYRFTFTQQMYCHCSNCGKFTWSSIPCKLCIYGVYCSEECRTEAWEKFHKFECEIYPLLWDIDTDIKATPCSLRFLLKAIHEVGGVQQLRKAYLDLEKNKDHRTKGFSADGVFHSDRCTSVLSLTDCRVDLDYIASVPLNAAVALYYLASNTTFFGKKLGVSAIELLNFEEVWVFGALLIKIFYLFPCSYTMHFTYNNEIEVSQPGIIVNPFCSLFNHSCDPNVNFIYSKNNEIIVYARYPIKKGEQLFHSYYLTNFLETPKNERQAFLLDVYHFKCNCQPCKENWSDICLPKLEDMIGVFGITDLLIKVPSLETLRQNLFIAEKMQWYRYSPESWKTLKSTLSVMAATVSVHCEEYALFEQCMYRAYRELFGYWVVIPDTC
;
A
#
# COMPACT_ATOMS: atom_id res chain seq x y z
N MET A 1 -32.31 10.21 14.59
CA MET A 1 -31.11 9.57 13.98
C MET A 1 -31.10 8.06 14.14
N ALA A 2 -30.59 7.44 15.22
CA ALA A 2 -30.50 5.96 15.33
C ALA A 2 -31.85 5.24 15.14
N GLN A 3 -32.91 5.73 15.80
CA GLN A 3 -34.26 5.17 15.69
C GLN A 3 -34.92 5.39 14.31
N GLU A 4 -34.54 6.43 13.58
CA GLU A 4 -35.03 6.68 12.21
C GLU A 4 -34.28 5.82 11.18
N VAL A 5 -32.99 5.57 11.41
CA VAL A 5 -32.18 4.65 10.60
C VAL A 5 -32.67 3.21 10.79
N GLU A 6 -32.98 2.79 12.02
CA GLU A 6 -33.60 1.48 12.32
C GLU A 6 -34.99 1.32 11.69
N GLN A 7 -35.82 2.37 11.67
CA GLN A 7 -37.15 2.31 11.05
C GLN A 7 -37.08 2.20 9.51
N ILE A 8 -36.04 2.75 8.89
CA ILE A 8 -35.83 2.63 7.44
C ILE A 8 -35.19 1.27 7.08
N SER A 9 -34.30 0.73 7.91
CA SER A 9 -33.68 -0.58 7.66
C SER A 9 -34.64 -1.76 7.89
N ASN A 10 -35.65 -1.61 8.75
CA ASN A 10 -36.59 -2.68 9.10
C ASN A 10 -37.81 -2.78 8.17
N ASN A 11 -37.93 -1.94 7.13
CA ASN A 11 -39.08 -1.87 6.22
C ASN A 11 -38.84 -2.58 4.87
N ASP A 12 -38.13 -3.71 4.87
CA ASP A 12 -37.67 -4.44 3.66
C ASP A 12 -38.78 -5.20 2.89
N ASP A 13 -40.06 -4.97 3.20
CA ASP A 13 -41.19 -5.71 2.61
C ASP A 13 -42.32 -4.84 2.04
N SER A 14 -42.09 -3.55 1.80
CA SER A 14 -43.09 -2.70 1.11
C SER A 14 -42.51 -2.03 -0.13
N ASN A 15 -43.25 -2.12 -1.24
CA ASN A 15 -43.04 -1.52 -2.56
C ASN A 15 -42.97 0.04 -2.55
N GLN A 16 -42.29 0.66 -1.58
CA GLN A 16 -41.95 2.08 -1.64
C GLN A 16 -40.72 2.26 -2.54
N ILE A 17 -40.78 3.29 -3.37
CA ILE A 17 -39.69 3.70 -4.26
C ILE A 17 -38.46 3.97 -3.39
N PHE A 18 -37.54 3.01 -3.33
CA PHE A 18 -36.24 3.18 -2.67
C PHE A 18 -35.46 4.20 -3.51
N GLU A 19 -35.45 5.48 -3.09
CA GLU A 19 -34.54 6.47 -3.66
C GLU A 19 -33.14 6.17 -3.11
N PRO A 20 -32.20 5.65 -3.92
CA PRO A 20 -30.87 5.34 -3.41
C PRO A 20 -30.21 6.64 -2.95
N LEU A 21 -29.51 6.59 -1.81
CA LEU A 21 -28.96 7.74 -1.05
C LEU A 21 -29.96 8.55 -0.22
N ALA A 22 -31.24 8.17 -0.11
CA ALA A 22 -32.20 8.93 0.71
C ALA A 22 -31.78 9.02 2.19
N VAL A 23 -31.29 7.91 2.76
CA VAL A 23 -30.78 7.86 4.13
C VAL A 23 -29.55 8.74 4.28
N GLU A 24 -28.58 8.60 3.39
CA GLU A 24 -27.34 9.39 3.41
C GLU A 24 -27.60 10.88 3.23
N LYS A 25 -28.60 11.25 2.41
CA LYS A 25 -29.06 12.63 2.24
C LYS A 25 -29.67 13.20 3.51
N ALA A 26 -30.45 12.40 4.25
CA ALA A 26 -30.98 12.81 5.55
C ALA A 26 -29.85 12.97 6.58
N LEU A 27 -28.92 12.01 6.64
CA LEU A 27 -27.78 12.04 7.55
C LEU A 27 -26.87 13.25 7.32
N ILE A 28 -26.52 13.56 6.07
CA ILE A 28 -25.67 14.72 5.78
C ILE A 28 -26.37 16.04 6.12
N ARG A 29 -27.71 16.10 5.93
CA ARG A 29 -28.50 17.27 6.29
C ARG A 29 -28.45 17.55 7.78
N GLU A 30 -28.71 16.54 8.60
CA GLU A 30 -28.66 16.67 10.06
C GLU A 30 -27.24 17.01 10.54
N ALA A 31 -26.22 16.36 9.98
CA ALA A 31 -24.83 16.65 10.35
C ALA A 31 -24.39 18.08 10.02
N LEU A 32 -24.81 18.65 8.89
CA LEU A 32 -24.51 20.04 8.53
C LEU A 32 -25.16 21.06 9.48
N LEU A 33 -26.31 20.74 10.10
CA LEU A 33 -26.93 21.58 11.13
C LEU A 33 -26.10 21.64 12.41
N LEU A 34 -25.31 20.60 12.69
CA LEU A 34 -24.50 20.50 13.89
C LEU A 34 -23.13 21.20 13.78
N ILE A 35 -22.70 21.60 12.58
CA ILE A 35 -21.43 22.32 12.40
C ILE A 35 -21.55 23.71 13.01
N PRO A 36 -20.86 24.03 14.12
CA PRO A 36 -20.99 25.32 14.77
C PRO A 36 -20.39 26.41 13.89
N ARG A 37 -20.96 27.62 13.92
CA ARG A 37 -20.40 28.81 13.25
C ARG A 37 -18.97 29.15 13.68
N SER A 38 -18.47 28.59 14.79
CA SER A 38 -17.08 28.76 15.25
C SER A 38 -16.09 27.76 14.63
N ALA A 39 -16.54 26.60 14.14
CA ALA A 39 -15.67 25.66 13.41
C ALA A 39 -15.19 26.23 12.07
N THR A 40 -15.84 27.30 11.58
CA THR A 40 -15.48 28.02 10.36
C THR A 40 -14.28 28.96 10.52
N ALA A 41 -13.73 29.11 11.73
CA ALA A 41 -12.68 30.07 12.06
C ALA A 41 -11.28 29.43 12.29
N ILE A 42 -11.13 28.12 12.03
CA ILE A 42 -9.83 27.45 12.18
C ILE A 42 -8.93 27.85 11.00
N GLU A 43 -7.97 28.73 11.25
CA GLU A 43 -6.87 28.97 10.31
C GLU A 43 -5.92 27.76 10.34
N ALA A 44 -5.83 27.07 9.21
CA ALA A 44 -4.85 26.01 9.00
C ALA A 44 -3.41 26.55 9.07
N ASN A 45 -2.73 26.35 10.19
CA ASN A 45 -1.38 26.85 10.42
C ASN A 45 -0.28 25.81 10.16
N ARG A 46 -0.35 25.09 9.04
CA ARG A 46 0.70 24.13 8.62
C ARG A 46 1.14 24.37 7.18
N LYS A 47 1.80 25.51 6.97
CA LYS A 47 2.45 25.89 5.72
C LYS A 47 3.94 25.53 5.76
N LYS A 48 4.58 25.52 4.60
CA LYS A 48 6.04 25.41 4.49
C LYS A 48 6.73 26.52 5.28
N ASN A 49 7.77 26.17 6.03
CA ASN A 49 8.47 27.04 6.95
C ASN A 49 9.98 26.71 6.96
N ALA A 50 10.81 27.71 6.67
CA ALA A 50 12.26 27.56 6.62
C ALA A 50 12.87 27.14 7.98
N ALA A 51 12.39 27.70 9.09
CA ALA A 51 12.88 27.37 10.42
C ALA A 51 12.58 25.91 10.81
N ASP A 52 11.39 25.41 10.48
CA ASP A 52 11.03 24.01 10.69
C ASP A 52 11.86 23.08 9.80
N SER A 53 12.07 23.44 8.54
CA SER A 53 12.97 22.70 7.64
C SER A 53 14.38 22.58 8.27
N ILE A 54 14.97 23.71 8.66
CA ILE A 54 16.30 23.76 9.31
C ILE A 54 16.33 22.90 10.58
N LYS A 55 15.28 22.97 11.41
CA LYS A 55 15.18 22.19 12.65
C LYS A 55 15.25 20.69 12.39
N TYR A 56 14.45 20.15 11.46
CA TYR A 56 14.48 18.72 11.16
C TYR A 56 15.77 18.30 10.44
N ARG A 57 16.33 19.16 9.59
CA ARG A 57 17.64 18.93 8.97
C ARG A 57 18.75 18.81 10.00
N ARG A 58 18.78 19.69 11.01
CA ARG A 58 19.76 19.66 12.10
C ARG A 58 19.67 18.37 12.91
N LYS A 59 18.47 17.92 13.25
CA LYS A 59 18.26 16.61 13.89
C LYS A 59 18.80 15.46 13.04
N GLY A 60 18.57 15.50 11.73
CA GLY A 60 19.13 14.51 10.81
C GLY A 60 20.67 14.53 10.79
N ASN A 61 21.27 15.74 10.81
CA ASN A 61 22.73 15.89 10.88
C ASN A 61 23.31 15.34 12.19
N GLU A 62 22.67 15.60 13.33
CA GLU A 62 23.10 15.09 14.64
C GLU A 62 23.19 13.55 14.63
N LEU A 63 22.18 12.88 14.06
CA LEU A 63 22.19 11.43 13.91
C LEU A 63 23.22 10.94 12.89
N TYR A 64 23.39 11.66 11.78
CA TYR A 64 24.32 11.31 10.72
C TYR A 64 25.80 11.49 11.12
N SER A 65 26.10 12.37 12.07
CA SER A 65 27.47 12.65 12.52
C SER A 65 27.98 11.69 13.59
N SER A 66 27.18 10.72 14.03
CA SER A 66 27.60 9.74 15.03
C SER A 66 28.54 8.67 14.47
N ASP A 67 29.34 8.04 15.35
CA ASP A 67 30.36 7.05 14.95
C ASP A 67 29.80 5.71 14.43
N SER A 68 28.51 5.42 14.63
CA SER A 68 27.89 4.18 14.17
C SER A 68 26.46 4.38 13.63
N HIS A 69 26.17 3.70 12.51
CA HIS A 69 24.85 3.67 11.87
C HIS A 69 24.32 2.24 11.77
N SER A 70 23.13 2.02 12.33
CA SER A 70 22.29 0.83 12.09
C SER A 70 21.25 1.12 11.00
N SER A 71 20.61 0.08 10.47
CA SER A 71 19.50 0.21 9.50
C SER A 71 18.37 1.09 10.04
N GLN A 72 17.98 0.90 11.30
CA GLN A 72 17.00 1.73 12.00
C GLN A 72 17.40 3.21 12.02
N LYS A 73 18.69 3.50 12.25
CA LYS A 73 19.19 4.87 12.29
C LYS A 73 19.21 5.51 10.90
N HIS A 74 19.56 4.76 9.86
CA HIS A 74 19.42 5.23 8.48
C HIS A 74 17.97 5.60 8.15
N THR A 75 16.99 4.82 8.62
CA THR A 75 15.56 5.14 8.49
C THR A 75 15.19 6.45 9.17
N GLU A 76 15.67 6.67 10.38
CA GLU A 76 15.38 7.89 11.10
C GLU A 76 15.98 9.12 10.38
N ILE A 77 17.25 9.00 9.92
CA ILE A 77 17.92 10.06 9.15
C ILE A 77 17.15 10.34 7.85
N LEU A 78 16.75 9.30 7.11
CA LEU A 78 15.98 9.44 5.86
C LEU A 78 14.66 10.17 6.09
N ASN A 79 13.92 9.80 7.14
CA ASN A 79 12.66 10.43 7.51
C ASN A 79 12.86 11.90 7.91
N LEU A 80 13.90 12.21 8.69
CA LEU A 80 14.20 13.58 9.12
C LEU A 80 14.57 14.49 7.94
N TYR A 81 15.42 14.01 7.03
CA TYR A 81 15.77 14.78 5.83
C TYR A 81 14.59 14.91 4.86
N SER A 82 13.81 13.86 4.64
CA SER A 82 12.63 13.94 3.76
C SER A 82 11.54 14.85 4.35
N ARG A 83 11.38 14.85 5.67
CA ARG A 83 10.51 15.80 6.38
C ARG A 83 11.01 17.24 6.27
N SER A 84 12.32 17.46 6.41
CA SER A 84 12.94 18.78 6.21
C SER A 84 12.61 19.32 4.82
N MET A 85 12.66 18.49 3.79
CA MET A 85 12.33 18.89 2.42
C MET A 85 10.85 19.24 2.26
N ALA A 86 9.94 18.44 2.81
CA ALA A 86 8.50 18.72 2.74
C ALA A 86 8.13 20.05 3.40
N LEU A 87 8.84 20.41 4.47
CA LEU A 87 8.66 21.67 5.20
C LEU A 87 9.36 22.86 4.55
N ALA A 88 10.36 22.65 3.69
CA ALA A 88 11.10 23.75 3.07
C ALA A 88 10.19 24.58 2.13
N PRO A 89 10.32 25.92 2.14
CA PRO A 89 9.71 26.77 1.12
C PRO A 89 10.13 26.33 -0.30
N THR A 90 9.25 26.57 -1.26
CA THR A 90 9.46 26.16 -2.66
C THR A 90 10.63 26.91 -3.25
N ASP A 91 11.50 26.19 -3.96
CA ASP A 91 12.66 26.73 -4.68
C ASP A 91 13.59 27.57 -3.76
N SER A 92 13.68 27.21 -2.47
CA SER A 92 14.53 27.91 -1.49
C SER A 92 15.85 27.19 -1.22
N GLU A 93 16.84 27.94 -0.70
CA GLU A 93 18.12 27.35 -0.27
C GLU A 93 17.91 26.24 0.78
N GLU A 94 16.94 26.37 1.69
CA GLU A 94 16.63 25.32 2.66
C GLU A 94 16.21 24.01 1.99
N LEU A 95 15.47 24.10 0.87
CA LEU A 95 15.10 22.93 0.07
C LEU A 95 16.35 22.32 -0.59
N ALA A 96 17.22 23.15 -1.17
CA ALA A 96 18.49 22.69 -1.75
C ALA A 96 19.39 22.02 -0.70
N PHE A 97 19.55 22.61 0.48
CA PHE A 97 20.28 22.01 1.60
C PHE A 97 19.65 20.71 2.07
N ALA A 98 18.32 20.61 2.11
CA ALA A 98 17.64 19.40 2.53
C ALA A 98 17.83 18.26 1.51
N TYR A 99 17.72 18.52 0.20
CA TYR A 99 18.13 17.58 -0.85
C TYR A 99 19.60 17.19 -0.71
N GLY A 100 20.50 18.16 -0.53
CA GLY A 100 21.93 17.92 -0.37
C GLY A 100 22.27 17.10 0.87
N ASN A 101 21.52 17.24 1.96
CA ASN A 101 21.69 16.41 3.15
C ASN A 101 21.17 14.98 2.93
N ARG A 102 20.01 14.81 2.28
CA ARG A 102 19.49 13.48 1.92
C ARG A 102 20.40 12.76 0.93
N ALA A 103 20.92 13.45 -0.06
CA ALA A 103 21.93 12.92 -0.98
C ALA A 103 23.18 12.40 -0.24
N ALA A 104 23.59 13.06 0.85
CA ALA A 104 24.70 12.58 1.68
C ALA A 104 24.43 11.19 2.26
N LEU A 105 23.24 11.00 2.84
CA LEU A 105 22.78 9.70 3.33
C LEU A 105 22.73 8.68 2.18
N LEU A 106 22.10 9.03 1.06
CA LEU A 106 21.92 8.12 -0.08
C LEU A 106 23.27 7.63 -0.63
N CYS A 107 24.26 8.51 -0.74
CA CYS A 107 25.63 8.14 -1.10
C CYS A 107 26.27 7.22 -0.05
N HIS A 108 26.08 7.49 1.24
CA HIS A 108 26.61 6.68 2.35
C HIS A 108 26.06 5.25 2.33
N ILE A 109 24.78 5.08 1.99
CA ILE A 109 24.11 3.77 1.87
C ILE A 109 24.12 3.21 0.44
N LYS A 110 24.98 3.75 -0.44
CA LYS A 110 25.21 3.28 -1.82
C LYS A 110 23.99 3.31 -2.75
N LYS A 111 22.99 4.15 -2.47
CA LYS A 111 21.86 4.46 -3.37
C LYS A 111 22.27 5.54 -4.37
N TYR A 112 23.18 5.17 -5.27
CA TYR A 112 23.88 6.11 -6.14
C TYR A 112 22.96 6.81 -7.14
N GLU A 113 22.02 6.11 -7.77
CA GLU A 113 21.07 6.72 -8.71
C GLU A 113 20.17 7.75 -8.03
N GLU A 114 19.66 7.42 -6.84
CA GLU A 114 18.80 8.31 -6.06
C GLU A 114 19.58 9.48 -5.47
N CYS A 115 20.85 9.26 -5.10
CA CYS A 115 21.75 10.32 -4.71
C CYS A 115 21.97 11.33 -5.85
N ILE A 116 22.18 10.85 -7.09
CA ILE A 116 22.35 11.72 -8.26
C ILE A 116 21.09 12.57 -8.49
N LYS A 117 19.91 11.96 -8.41
CA LYS A 117 18.61 12.67 -8.54
C LYS A 117 18.47 13.80 -7.52
N ASP A 118 18.82 13.56 -6.26
CA ASP A 118 18.79 14.60 -5.23
C ASP A 118 19.87 15.67 -5.45
N CYS A 119 21.06 15.29 -5.91
CA CYS A 119 22.10 16.26 -6.24
C CYS A 119 21.67 17.20 -7.36
N GLU A 120 21.07 16.68 -8.43
CA GLU A 120 20.59 17.47 -9.57
C GLU A 120 19.49 18.44 -9.15
N ARG A 121 18.48 17.98 -8.40
CA ARG A 121 17.43 18.86 -7.88
C ARG A 121 17.96 19.96 -6.96
N ALA A 122 19.00 19.68 -6.19
CA ALA A 122 19.65 20.68 -5.35
C ALA A 122 20.45 21.69 -6.18
N LEU A 123 21.15 21.23 -7.22
CA LEU A 123 21.89 22.08 -8.16
C LEU A 123 20.97 23.01 -8.95
N ASP A 124 19.76 22.57 -9.30
CA ASP A 124 18.77 23.40 -9.99
C ASP A 124 18.23 24.56 -9.13
N ILE A 125 18.44 24.50 -7.81
CA ILE A 125 17.90 25.49 -6.86
C ILE A 125 19.02 26.36 -6.27
N THR A 126 20.15 25.76 -5.91
CA THR A 126 21.12 26.45 -5.04
C THR A 126 21.87 27.57 -5.75
N VAL A 127 22.04 28.69 -5.06
CA VAL A 127 22.97 29.78 -5.44
C VAL A 127 24.25 29.78 -4.60
N SER A 128 24.43 28.77 -3.73
CA SER A 128 25.58 28.67 -2.85
C SER A 128 26.68 27.83 -3.49
N ASP A 129 27.75 28.48 -3.98
CA ASP A 129 28.94 27.83 -4.55
C ASP A 129 29.50 26.71 -3.65
N TYR A 130 29.45 26.87 -2.32
CA TYR A 130 29.88 25.84 -1.37
C TYR A 130 29.02 24.57 -1.44
N LEU A 131 27.71 24.73 -1.56
CA LEU A 131 26.78 23.61 -1.65
C LEU A 131 26.93 22.96 -3.02
N GLU A 132 26.99 23.76 -4.08
CA GLU A 132 27.24 23.31 -5.46
C GLU A 132 28.49 22.42 -5.54
N ALA A 133 29.62 22.87 -4.99
CA ALA A 133 30.85 22.07 -4.97
C ALA A 133 30.68 20.72 -4.27
N LYS A 134 29.98 20.68 -3.12
CA LYS A 134 29.71 19.43 -2.39
C LYS A 134 28.81 18.48 -3.17
N LEU A 135 27.80 19.02 -3.84
CA LEU A 135 26.87 18.25 -4.67
C LEU A 135 27.59 17.66 -5.88
N LEU A 136 28.42 18.44 -6.58
CA LEU A 136 29.21 17.96 -7.71
C LEU A 136 30.22 16.89 -7.28
N CYS A 137 30.91 17.05 -6.14
CA CYS A 137 31.78 16.00 -5.60
C CYS A 137 31.04 14.69 -5.38
N ARG A 138 29.84 14.76 -4.79
CA ARG A 138 29.04 13.57 -4.50
C ARG A 138 28.46 12.94 -5.76
N LYS A 139 27.98 13.75 -6.70
CA LYS A 139 27.50 13.29 -8.01
C LYS A 139 28.62 12.59 -8.79
N ALA A 140 29.83 13.14 -8.77
CA ALA A 140 31.01 12.51 -9.38
C ALA A 140 31.34 11.14 -8.76
N GLU A 141 31.32 11.04 -7.44
CA GLU A 141 31.53 9.78 -6.71
C GLU A 141 30.48 8.72 -7.10
N CYS A 142 29.20 9.10 -7.14
CA CYS A 142 28.12 8.20 -7.52
C CYS A 142 28.24 7.74 -8.98
N LEU A 143 28.52 8.67 -9.90
CA LEU A 143 28.71 8.34 -11.33
C LEU A 143 29.91 7.41 -11.53
N ALA A 144 31.01 7.63 -10.81
CA ALA A 144 32.17 6.75 -10.88
C ALA A 144 31.87 5.35 -10.35
N ALA A 145 31.12 5.24 -9.23
CA ALA A 145 30.68 3.95 -8.69
C ALA A 145 29.76 3.19 -9.66
N LEU A 146 28.96 3.90 -10.46
CA LEU A 146 28.12 3.35 -11.53
C LEU A 146 28.89 3.12 -12.85
N ASN A 147 30.19 3.41 -12.90
CA ASN A 147 31.03 3.35 -14.11
C ASN A 147 30.52 4.23 -15.27
N GLU A 148 29.88 5.36 -14.95
CA GLU A 148 29.35 6.29 -15.95
C GLU A 148 30.44 7.20 -16.51
N LYS A 149 30.48 7.35 -17.84
CA LYS A 149 31.49 8.17 -18.55
C LYS A 149 31.46 9.64 -18.12
N MET A 150 30.29 10.13 -17.72
CA MET A 150 30.11 11.51 -17.25
C MET A 150 30.85 11.83 -15.95
N ALA A 151 31.28 10.82 -15.16
CA ALA A 151 32.00 11.03 -13.91
C ALA A 151 33.23 11.94 -14.09
N LYS A 152 33.99 11.75 -15.18
CA LYS A 152 35.19 12.56 -15.47
C LYS A 152 34.85 14.03 -15.69
N TYR A 153 33.80 14.32 -16.45
CA TYR A 153 33.37 15.68 -16.73
C TYR A 153 32.93 16.40 -15.45
N VAL A 154 32.11 15.74 -14.64
CA VAL A 154 31.63 16.29 -13.36
C VAL A 154 32.79 16.49 -12.38
N CYS A 155 33.81 15.61 -12.38
CA CYS A 155 35.03 15.83 -11.58
C CYS A 155 35.78 17.09 -11.99
N GLU A 156 35.93 17.35 -13.30
CA GLU A 156 36.65 18.52 -13.82
C GLU A 156 35.92 19.81 -13.48
N GLU A 157 34.59 19.81 -13.60
CA GLU A 157 33.71 20.90 -13.18
C GLU A 157 33.85 21.19 -11.67
N ALA A 158 33.73 20.16 -10.83
CA ALA A 158 33.88 20.28 -9.38
C ALA A 158 35.27 20.81 -8.97
N LEU A 159 36.34 20.33 -9.61
CA LEU A 159 37.71 20.78 -9.36
C LEU A 159 37.90 22.25 -9.75
N LYS A 160 37.27 22.71 -10.84
CA LYS A 160 37.33 24.11 -11.27
C LYS A 160 36.66 25.02 -10.24
N LEU A 161 35.47 24.66 -9.78
CA LEU A 161 34.72 25.42 -8.78
C LEU A 161 35.47 25.47 -7.43
N LEU A 162 35.96 24.33 -6.94
CA LEU A 162 36.73 24.25 -5.68
C LEU A 162 37.97 25.12 -5.70
N LYS A 163 38.68 25.25 -6.84
CA LYS A 163 39.85 26.12 -6.95
C LYS A 163 39.50 27.59 -6.71
N GLN A 164 38.34 28.04 -7.19
CA GLN A 164 37.85 29.41 -7.07
C GLN A 164 37.29 29.71 -5.67
N LEU A 165 36.76 28.70 -4.99
CA LEU A 165 36.16 28.84 -3.67
C LEU A 165 37.18 29.13 -2.55
N THR A 166 36.80 30.02 -1.64
CA THR A 166 37.52 30.27 -0.39
C THR A 166 36.94 29.37 0.71
N LEU A 167 37.62 28.26 1.00
CA LEU A 167 37.23 27.28 2.01
C LEU A 167 38.39 27.03 2.98
N ASP A 168 38.07 26.38 4.10
CA ASP A 168 39.09 25.82 4.98
C ASP A 168 40.09 24.97 4.17
N LYS A 169 41.39 25.17 4.46
CA LYS A 169 42.47 24.54 3.69
C LYS A 169 42.41 23.01 3.77
N GLY A 170 42.10 22.45 4.94
CA GLY A 170 41.99 21.02 5.14
C GLY A 170 40.82 20.44 4.34
N LEU A 171 39.64 21.05 4.46
CA LEU A 171 38.44 20.61 3.75
C LEU A 171 38.58 20.70 2.23
N LYS A 172 39.15 21.81 1.73
CA LYS A 172 39.40 22.01 0.29
C LYS A 172 40.37 20.96 -0.27
N SER A 173 41.42 20.65 0.49
CA SER A 173 42.42 19.64 0.09
C SER A 173 41.82 18.25 0.03
N HIS A 174 40.99 17.89 1.02
CA HIS A 174 40.27 16.61 1.06
C HIS A 174 39.38 16.39 -0.18
N TYR A 175 38.56 17.38 -0.56
CA TYR A 175 37.70 17.23 -1.74
C TYR A 175 38.49 17.17 -3.06
N ILE A 176 39.56 17.97 -3.19
CA ILE A 176 40.42 17.95 -4.38
C ILE A 176 41.11 16.60 -4.52
N GLU A 177 41.66 16.04 -3.43
CA GLU A 177 42.29 14.72 -3.43
C GLU A 177 41.29 13.63 -3.82
N LYS A 178 40.09 13.63 -3.22
CA LYS A 178 39.02 12.69 -3.55
C LYS A 178 38.65 12.73 -5.03
N LEU A 179 38.46 13.92 -5.60
CA LEU A 179 38.12 14.09 -7.02
C LEU A 179 39.25 13.67 -7.95
N ASN A 180 40.51 13.95 -7.61
CA ASN A 180 41.66 13.51 -8.40
C ASN A 180 41.77 11.98 -8.40
N ASN A 181 41.53 11.33 -7.26
CA ASN A 181 41.52 9.87 -7.16
C ASN A 181 40.44 9.27 -8.06
N ILE A 182 39.21 9.79 -8.00
CA ILE A 182 38.10 9.37 -8.87
C ILE A 182 38.46 9.57 -10.35
N LYS A 183 38.98 10.76 -10.70
CA LYS A 183 39.38 11.09 -12.07
C LYS A 183 40.44 10.11 -12.59
N ASN A 184 41.44 9.78 -11.78
CA ASN A 184 42.50 8.85 -12.15
C ASN A 184 41.98 7.41 -12.29
N SER A 185 41.06 6.97 -11.42
CA SER A 185 40.44 5.65 -11.58
C SER A 185 39.59 5.55 -12.86
N CYS A 186 38.91 6.63 -13.25
CA CYS A 186 38.16 6.69 -14.51
C CYS A 186 39.06 6.72 -15.76
N LEU A 187 40.35 7.06 -15.63
CA LEU A 187 41.33 7.05 -16.73
C LEU A 187 41.99 5.68 -16.94
N ASN A 188 42.12 4.90 -15.86
CA ASN A 188 42.81 3.60 -15.88
C ASN A 188 41.89 2.42 -16.21
N ASN A 189 40.57 2.58 -16.07
CA ASN A 189 39.61 1.60 -16.53
C ASN A 189 39.28 1.89 -17.99
N GLU A 190 39.77 1.06 -18.92
CA GLU A 190 39.05 0.87 -20.18
C GLU A 190 37.61 0.55 -19.80
N PHE A 191 36.66 1.41 -20.22
CA PHE A 191 35.24 1.19 -20.00
C PHE A 191 34.84 -0.11 -20.70
N LYS A 192 35.07 -1.25 -20.05
CA LYS A 192 34.37 -2.48 -20.39
C LYS A 192 32.91 -2.15 -20.16
N GLU A 193 32.10 -2.33 -21.19
CA GLU A 193 30.66 -2.47 -21.04
C GLU A 193 30.41 -3.71 -20.15
N ASN A 194 30.66 -3.57 -18.86
CA ASN A 194 30.00 -4.40 -17.90
C ASN A 194 28.58 -3.83 -17.89
N LYS A 195 27.74 -4.37 -18.79
CA LYS A 195 26.36 -4.60 -18.40
C LYS A 195 26.49 -5.26 -17.03
N VAL A 196 26.22 -4.51 -15.97
CA VAL A 196 25.86 -5.14 -14.72
C VAL A 196 24.69 -5.99 -15.15
N ASP A 197 24.92 -7.29 -15.26
CA ASP A 197 23.84 -8.25 -15.31
C ASP A 197 23.22 -8.12 -13.93
N ILE A 198 22.36 -7.11 -13.78
CA ILE A 198 21.36 -7.05 -12.73
C ILE A 198 20.49 -8.23 -13.12
N GLY A 199 20.94 -9.43 -12.72
CA GLY A 199 20.54 -10.69 -13.35
C GLY A 199 19.06 -10.61 -13.61
N GLU A 200 18.67 -10.74 -14.88
CA GLU A 200 17.29 -10.54 -15.32
C GLU A 200 16.38 -11.02 -14.21
N GLU A 201 15.67 -10.10 -13.55
CA GLU A 201 14.78 -10.47 -12.46
C GLU A 201 13.98 -11.64 -13.00
N GLN A 202 14.18 -12.85 -12.46
CA GLN A 202 13.46 -14.03 -12.89
C GLN A 202 12.01 -13.79 -12.49
N LYS A 203 11.30 -13.06 -13.33
CA LYS A 203 9.87 -12.93 -13.29
C LYS A 203 9.41 -14.32 -13.64
N ILE A 204 8.90 -15.06 -12.66
CA ILE A 204 7.98 -16.14 -12.98
C ILE A 204 6.93 -15.49 -13.89
N PRO A 205 6.75 -15.98 -15.12
CA PRO A 205 5.68 -15.47 -15.96
C PRO A 205 4.39 -15.58 -15.16
N LEU A 206 3.73 -14.46 -14.91
CA LEU A 206 2.34 -14.41 -14.44
C LEU A 206 1.41 -14.84 -15.60
N ASP A 207 1.78 -15.94 -16.25
CA ASP A 207 1.17 -16.45 -17.45
C ASP A 207 0.20 -17.54 -17.02
N PHE A 208 -1.04 -17.10 -16.83
CA PHE A 208 -2.19 -17.96 -16.65
C PHE A 208 -3.29 -17.42 -17.55
N THR A 209 -4.10 -18.32 -18.08
CA THR A 209 -5.24 -17.94 -18.93
C THR A 209 -6.19 -17.07 -18.13
N ARG A 210 -6.44 -15.85 -18.60
CA ARG A 210 -7.32 -14.90 -17.93
C ARG A 210 -8.79 -15.25 -18.11
N GLN A 211 -9.57 -15.08 -17.07
CA GLN A 211 -11.03 -15.22 -17.13
C GLN A 211 -11.63 -14.05 -17.94
N LYS A 212 -12.58 -14.37 -18.81
CA LYS A 212 -13.23 -13.37 -19.70
C LYS A 212 -14.03 -12.32 -18.93
N GLU A 213 -14.79 -12.77 -17.94
CA GLU A 213 -15.61 -11.89 -17.10
C GLU A 213 -14.79 -11.14 -16.04
N VAL A 214 -13.58 -11.61 -15.72
CA VAL A 214 -12.74 -11.04 -14.65
C VAL A 214 -11.26 -11.04 -15.08
N PRO A 215 -10.79 -10.04 -15.84
CA PRO A 215 -9.48 -10.07 -16.49
C PRO A 215 -8.27 -10.13 -15.54
N CYS A 216 -8.44 -9.70 -14.28
CA CYS A 216 -7.38 -9.83 -13.27
C CYS A 216 -7.23 -11.27 -12.73
N ALA A 217 -8.20 -12.16 -12.98
CA ALA A 217 -8.27 -13.51 -12.43
C ALA A 217 -8.05 -14.61 -13.48
N SER A 218 -7.74 -15.81 -13.02
CA SER A 218 -7.55 -17.01 -13.82
C SER A 218 -8.89 -17.60 -14.28
N GLU A 219 -8.93 -18.25 -15.43
CA GLU A 219 -10.11 -19.00 -15.91
C GLU A 219 -10.53 -20.12 -14.94
N ALA A 220 -9.62 -20.53 -14.06
CA ALA A 220 -9.84 -21.48 -12.98
C ALA A 220 -10.83 -21.00 -11.91
N VAL A 221 -11.25 -19.73 -11.93
CA VAL A 221 -12.20 -19.17 -10.97
C VAL A 221 -13.34 -18.38 -11.63
N THR A 222 -14.44 -18.24 -10.89
CA THR A 222 -15.57 -17.39 -11.27
C THR A 222 -16.25 -16.79 -10.03
N ILE A 223 -16.94 -15.66 -10.23
CA ILE A 223 -17.77 -15.03 -9.21
C ILE A 223 -19.13 -15.73 -9.18
N LYS A 224 -19.56 -16.17 -8.00
CA LYS A 224 -20.92 -16.67 -7.72
C LYS A 224 -21.60 -15.83 -6.65
N TYR A 225 -22.91 -16.03 -6.50
CA TYR A 225 -23.70 -15.43 -5.44
C TYR A 225 -24.61 -16.47 -4.79
N ASN A 226 -24.73 -16.42 -3.47
CA ASN A 226 -25.83 -17.03 -2.72
C ASN A 226 -26.13 -16.19 -1.47
N LYS A 227 -27.22 -16.50 -0.75
CA LYS A 227 -27.64 -15.73 0.44
C LYS A 227 -26.71 -15.93 1.64
N GLU A 228 -25.99 -17.03 1.72
CA GLU A 228 -25.12 -17.36 2.86
C GLU A 228 -23.79 -16.60 2.80
N TRP A 229 -23.18 -16.57 1.61
CA TRP A 229 -21.83 -16.07 1.38
C TRP A 229 -21.78 -14.75 0.61
N GLY A 230 -22.94 -14.23 0.19
CA GLY A 230 -22.99 -13.10 -0.73
C GLY A 230 -22.27 -13.42 -2.04
N ARG A 231 -21.59 -12.43 -2.63
CA ARG A 231 -20.69 -12.67 -3.76
C ARG A 231 -19.41 -13.31 -3.26
N HIS A 232 -18.99 -14.38 -3.93
CA HIS A 232 -17.81 -15.15 -3.53
C HIS A 232 -17.13 -15.79 -4.75
N ILE A 233 -15.86 -16.17 -4.56
CA ILE A 233 -15.03 -16.79 -5.60
C ILE A 233 -15.13 -18.31 -5.50
N VAL A 234 -15.36 -18.99 -6.63
CA VAL A 234 -15.50 -20.45 -6.71
C VAL A 234 -14.61 -21.01 -7.81
N ALA A 235 -13.99 -22.16 -7.55
CA ALA A 235 -13.16 -22.88 -8.51
C ALA A 235 -14.02 -23.48 -9.65
N THR A 236 -13.62 -23.27 -10.90
CA THR A 236 -14.27 -23.83 -12.10
C THR A 236 -13.67 -25.19 -12.51
N GLN A 237 -12.48 -25.48 -12.01
CA GLN A 237 -11.70 -26.71 -12.20
C GLN A 237 -10.90 -27.02 -10.92
N ASP A 238 -10.23 -28.17 -10.89
CA ASP A 238 -9.27 -28.47 -9.82
C ASP A 238 -8.06 -27.54 -9.95
N ILE A 239 -7.58 -27.01 -8.83
CA ILE A 239 -6.47 -26.06 -8.74
C ILE A 239 -5.39 -26.68 -7.86
N GLU A 240 -4.15 -26.67 -8.37
CA GLU A 240 -3.00 -27.22 -7.65
C GLU A 240 -2.36 -26.16 -6.73
N PRO A 241 -1.70 -26.59 -5.64
CA PRO A 241 -0.95 -25.68 -4.78
C PRO A 241 0.06 -24.81 -5.55
N GLY A 242 0.14 -23.53 -5.21
CA GLY A 242 1.01 -22.57 -5.88
C GLY A 242 0.60 -22.26 -7.32
N GLU A 243 -0.65 -22.47 -7.73
CA GLU A 243 -1.17 -21.84 -8.93
C GLU A 243 -1.59 -20.40 -8.64
N ILE A 244 -1.34 -19.50 -9.60
CA ILE A 244 -1.78 -18.10 -9.49
C ILE A 244 -3.27 -18.03 -9.84
N ILE A 245 -4.04 -17.48 -8.90
CA ILE A 245 -5.47 -17.28 -9.01
C ILE A 245 -5.79 -15.92 -9.61
N ALA A 246 -5.07 -14.88 -9.17
CA ALA A 246 -5.31 -13.53 -9.63
C ALA A 246 -4.07 -12.65 -9.45
N VAL A 247 -3.99 -11.63 -10.30
CA VAL A 247 -3.06 -10.50 -10.18
C VAL A 247 -3.91 -9.25 -10.35
N GLU A 248 -4.23 -8.61 -9.24
CA GLU A 248 -5.07 -7.43 -9.20
C GLU A 248 -4.25 -6.20 -8.85
N LYS A 249 -4.24 -5.21 -9.75
CA LYS A 249 -3.62 -3.92 -9.46
C LYS A 249 -4.45 -3.17 -8.43
N ASN A 250 -3.79 -2.54 -7.46
CA ASN A 250 -4.47 -1.73 -6.45
C ASN A 250 -5.26 -0.59 -7.11
N TYR A 251 -6.60 -0.63 -6.97
CA TYR A 251 -7.46 0.44 -7.45
C TYR A 251 -7.23 1.72 -6.64
N TYR A 252 -7.26 1.58 -5.32
CA TYR A 252 -7.09 2.70 -4.40
C TYR A 252 -6.08 2.37 -3.31
N ARG A 253 -5.28 3.37 -2.95
CA ARG A 253 -4.28 3.28 -1.89
C ARG A 253 -4.17 4.60 -1.12
N PHE A 254 -4.06 4.51 0.20
CA PHE A 254 -3.84 5.63 1.10
C PHE A 254 -2.77 5.28 2.14
N THR A 255 -1.88 6.21 2.44
CA THR A 255 -0.73 5.98 3.33
C THR A 255 -0.88 6.80 4.61
N PHE A 256 -0.63 6.21 5.78
CA PHE A 256 -0.77 6.90 7.08
C PHE A 256 0.37 7.89 7.37
N THR A 257 0.36 8.48 8.56
CA THR A 257 1.11 9.71 8.87
C THR A 257 2.56 9.50 9.32
N GLN A 258 2.90 8.33 9.90
CA GLN A 258 4.16 8.17 10.62
C GLN A 258 5.41 8.19 9.71
N GLN A 259 5.29 7.83 8.42
CA GLN A 259 6.41 7.82 7.44
C GLN A 259 5.99 8.36 6.05
N MET A 260 4.95 9.21 6.01
CA MET A 260 4.39 9.77 4.76
C MET A 260 5.43 10.40 3.83
N TYR A 261 6.56 10.89 4.34
CA TYR A 261 7.60 11.56 3.56
C TYR A 261 8.47 10.63 2.70
N CYS A 262 8.38 9.32 2.94
CA CYS A 262 9.15 8.28 2.23
C CYS A 262 8.26 7.43 1.31
N HIS A 263 6.97 7.76 1.18
CA HIS A 263 6.04 7.04 0.31
C HIS A 263 5.30 8.01 -0.59
N CYS A 264 5.20 7.67 -1.87
CA CYS A 264 4.50 8.49 -2.85
C CYS A 264 3.02 8.63 -2.47
N SER A 265 2.53 9.86 -2.35
CA SER A 265 1.13 10.15 -2.04
C SER A 265 0.16 9.79 -3.16
N ASN A 266 0.66 9.52 -4.38
CA ASN A 266 -0.13 9.09 -5.53
C ASN A 266 -0.22 7.56 -5.64
N CYS A 267 0.94 6.90 -5.82
CA CYS A 267 1.00 5.46 -6.08
C CYS A 267 1.29 4.62 -4.83
N GLY A 268 1.62 5.26 -3.70
CA GLY A 268 1.95 4.58 -2.44
C GLY A 268 3.30 3.86 -2.41
N LYS A 269 4.07 3.86 -3.51
CA LYS A 269 5.40 3.22 -3.57
C LYS A 269 6.37 3.94 -2.62
N PHE A 270 7.18 3.17 -1.90
CA PHE A 270 8.33 3.68 -1.17
C PHE A 270 9.29 4.41 -2.13
N THR A 271 9.88 5.52 -1.67
CA THR A 271 10.81 6.31 -2.48
C THR A 271 11.94 6.88 -1.62
N TRP A 272 13.18 6.56 -2.01
CA TRP A 272 14.40 7.10 -1.43
C TRP A 272 14.60 8.59 -1.70
N SER A 273 14.14 9.03 -2.87
CA SER A 273 14.38 10.37 -3.42
C SER A 273 13.04 11.03 -3.76
N SER A 274 12.19 11.21 -2.75
CA SER A 274 10.87 11.82 -2.86
C SER A 274 10.93 13.31 -3.21
N ILE A 275 9.92 13.80 -3.94
CA ILE A 275 9.74 15.21 -4.33
C ILE A 275 8.56 15.77 -3.54
N PRO A 276 8.70 16.88 -2.79
CA PRO A 276 7.58 17.45 -2.04
C PRO A 276 6.60 18.21 -2.95
N CYS A 277 5.36 18.32 -2.50
CA CYS A 277 4.40 19.28 -3.02
C CYS A 277 4.97 20.70 -2.92
N LYS A 278 4.62 21.56 -3.88
CA LYS A 278 5.03 22.98 -3.89
C LYS A 278 4.24 23.86 -2.92
N LEU A 279 3.08 23.41 -2.43
CA LEU A 279 2.21 24.28 -1.60
C LEU A 279 2.08 23.76 -0.17
N CYS A 280 1.68 22.50 -0.02
CA CYS A 280 1.49 21.91 1.31
C CYS A 280 2.72 21.14 1.79
N ILE A 281 2.68 20.76 3.07
CA ILE A 281 3.70 19.92 3.72
C ILE A 281 3.32 18.42 3.70
N TYR A 282 2.18 18.06 3.10
CA TYR A 282 1.63 16.70 3.20
C TYR A 282 1.95 15.81 2.00
N GLY A 283 1.88 16.35 0.78
CA GLY A 283 2.14 15.59 -0.43
C GLY A 283 3.63 15.41 -0.68
N VAL A 284 4.06 14.17 -0.89
CA VAL A 284 5.37 13.84 -1.50
C VAL A 284 5.17 12.80 -2.60
N TYR A 285 6.06 12.76 -3.58
CA TYR A 285 5.89 11.95 -4.79
C TYR A 285 7.18 11.28 -5.19
N CYS A 286 7.10 10.09 -5.79
CA CYS A 286 8.29 9.38 -6.29
C CYS A 286 8.82 9.97 -7.62
N SER A 287 8.00 10.75 -8.33
CA SER A 287 8.35 11.37 -9.61
C SER A 287 7.46 12.57 -9.92
N GLU A 288 7.86 13.37 -10.91
CA GLU A 288 7.08 14.53 -11.38
C GLU A 288 5.77 14.11 -12.05
N GLU A 289 5.75 12.96 -12.71
CA GLU A 289 4.54 12.37 -13.31
C GLU A 289 3.53 12.04 -12.21
N CYS A 290 3.97 11.38 -11.11
CA CYS A 290 3.11 11.09 -9.97
C CYS A 290 2.60 12.35 -9.27
N ARG A 291 3.42 13.42 -9.20
CA ARG A 291 2.98 14.71 -8.64
C ARG A 291 1.90 15.34 -9.49
N THR A 292 2.09 15.36 -10.80
CA THR A 292 1.16 15.93 -11.78
C THR A 292 -0.15 15.15 -11.80
N GLU A 293 -0.09 13.81 -11.88
CA GLU A 293 -1.26 12.94 -11.86
C GLU A 293 -2.07 13.12 -10.57
N ALA A 294 -1.42 13.16 -9.41
CA ALA A 294 -2.10 13.42 -8.15
C ALA A 294 -2.78 14.78 -8.14
N TRP A 295 -2.10 15.83 -8.60
CA TRP A 295 -2.63 17.18 -8.68
C TRP A 295 -3.93 17.23 -9.50
N GLU A 296 -3.92 16.61 -10.69
CA GLU A 296 -5.06 16.57 -11.59
C GLU A 296 -6.25 15.82 -11.00
N LYS A 297 -5.98 14.66 -10.37
CA LYS A 297 -7.01 13.73 -9.89
C LYS A 297 -7.63 14.13 -8.56
N PHE A 298 -6.85 14.61 -7.60
CA PHE A 298 -7.36 14.83 -6.23
C PHE A 298 -6.59 15.91 -5.44
N HIS A 299 -5.27 15.99 -5.58
CA HIS A 299 -4.43 16.72 -4.64
C HIS A 299 -4.64 18.24 -4.70
N LYS A 300 -5.02 18.81 -5.85
CA LYS A 300 -5.32 20.26 -5.95
C LYS A 300 -6.44 20.72 -5.01
N PHE A 301 -7.37 19.82 -4.68
CA PHE A 301 -8.45 20.09 -3.73
C PHE A 301 -8.01 19.76 -2.31
N GLU A 302 -7.33 18.62 -2.13
CA GLU A 302 -6.79 18.21 -0.84
C GLU A 302 -5.78 19.20 -0.26
N CYS A 303 -4.94 19.81 -1.10
CA CYS A 303 -3.82 20.66 -0.69
C CYS A 303 -4.25 21.76 0.27
N GLU A 304 -5.41 22.35 0.00
CA GLU A 304 -5.97 23.48 0.75
C GLU A 304 -6.64 23.04 2.06
N ILE A 305 -7.22 21.83 2.11
CA ILE A 305 -8.09 21.40 3.22
C ILE A 305 -7.47 20.31 4.10
N TYR A 306 -6.41 19.64 3.64
CA TYR A 306 -5.71 18.61 4.41
C TYR A 306 -5.37 19.06 5.84
N PRO A 307 -4.78 20.25 6.07
CA PRO A 307 -4.48 20.67 7.43
C PRO A 307 -5.72 20.84 8.32
N LEU A 308 -6.89 21.14 7.73
CA LEU A 308 -8.16 21.25 8.45
C LEU A 308 -8.75 19.88 8.79
N LEU A 309 -8.52 18.88 7.93
CA LEU A 309 -9.04 17.52 8.10
C LEU A 309 -8.14 16.62 8.94
N TRP A 310 -6.83 16.91 8.98
CA TRP A 310 -5.84 16.00 9.55
C TRP A 310 -6.02 15.72 11.03
N ASP A 311 -6.51 16.70 11.77
CA ASP A 311 -6.68 16.63 13.22
C ASP A 311 -8.10 16.19 13.63
N ILE A 312 -9.00 15.91 12.66
CA ILE A 312 -10.36 15.40 12.92
C ILE A 312 -10.33 13.94 13.36
N ASP A 313 -9.52 13.11 12.71
CA ASP A 313 -9.41 11.69 13.03
C ASP A 313 -8.23 11.42 13.96
N THR A 314 -8.40 10.62 15.01
CA THR A 314 -7.31 10.26 15.93
C THR A 314 -6.35 9.22 15.35
N ASP A 315 -6.87 8.22 14.62
CA ASP A 315 -6.09 7.01 14.27
C ASP A 315 -5.94 6.77 12.75
N ILE A 316 -6.99 6.25 12.09
CA ILE A 316 -6.91 5.70 10.72
C ILE A 316 -6.98 6.80 9.64
N LYS A 317 -7.10 8.08 10.00
CA LYS A 317 -7.29 9.18 9.02
C LYS A 317 -8.37 8.82 7.98
N ALA A 318 -9.48 8.26 8.46
CA ALA A 318 -10.59 7.77 7.63
C ALA A 318 -11.19 8.89 6.77
N THR A 319 -11.27 10.11 7.31
CA THR A 319 -11.83 11.27 6.62
C THR A 319 -11.06 11.68 5.37
N PRO A 320 -9.74 11.99 5.43
CA PRO A 320 -8.97 12.27 4.22
C PRO A 320 -8.87 11.04 3.30
N CYS A 321 -8.92 9.82 3.84
CA CYS A 321 -8.92 8.60 3.04
C CYS A 321 -10.19 8.46 2.19
N SER A 322 -11.37 8.56 2.79
CA SER A 322 -12.66 8.46 2.09
C SER A 322 -12.86 9.65 1.13
N LEU A 323 -12.43 10.85 1.52
CA LEU A 323 -12.48 12.03 0.66
C LEU A 323 -11.64 11.83 -0.60
N ARG A 324 -10.39 11.39 -0.46
CA ARG A 324 -9.49 11.15 -1.60
C ARG A 324 -10.06 10.13 -2.57
N PHE A 325 -10.60 9.02 -2.06
CA PHE A 325 -11.26 8.01 -2.88
C PHE A 325 -12.37 8.64 -3.71
N LEU A 326 -13.26 9.41 -3.07
CA LEU A 326 -14.40 10.01 -3.75
C LEU A 326 -13.95 11.02 -4.81
N LEU A 327 -12.94 11.85 -4.53
CA LEU A 327 -12.34 12.75 -5.51
C LEU A 327 -11.80 11.99 -6.74
N LYS A 328 -11.08 10.88 -6.51
CA LYS A 328 -10.56 10.02 -7.59
C LYS A 328 -11.69 9.38 -8.41
N ALA A 329 -12.71 8.85 -7.75
CA ALA A 329 -13.87 8.24 -8.41
C ALA A 329 -14.64 9.27 -9.25
N ILE A 330 -14.84 10.49 -8.73
CA ILE A 330 -15.50 11.58 -9.47
C ILE A 330 -14.67 12.01 -10.68
N HIS A 331 -13.35 12.11 -10.54
CA HIS A 331 -12.46 12.40 -11.66
C HIS A 331 -12.52 11.30 -12.72
N GLU A 332 -12.54 10.02 -12.33
CA GLU A 332 -12.62 8.86 -13.23
C GLU A 332 -13.88 8.89 -14.10
N VAL A 333 -15.04 9.21 -13.52
CA VAL A 333 -16.33 9.23 -14.25
C VAL A 333 -16.70 10.59 -14.84
N GLY A 334 -15.91 11.63 -14.57
CA GLY A 334 -16.06 12.96 -15.15
C GLY A 334 -17.02 13.91 -14.43
N GLY A 335 -17.44 13.62 -13.18
CA GLY A 335 -18.26 14.55 -12.40
C GLY A 335 -19.14 13.90 -11.33
N VAL A 336 -19.66 14.73 -10.42
CA VAL A 336 -20.51 14.27 -9.30
C VAL A 336 -21.78 13.60 -9.80
N GLN A 337 -22.44 14.20 -10.81
CA GLN A 337 -23.68 13.65 -11.36
C GLN A 337 -23.46 12.35 -12.13
N GLN A 338 -22.32 12.23 -12.83
CA GLN A 338 -21.93 10.99 -13.51
C GLN A 338 -21.69 9.87 -12.50
N LEU A 339 -21.04 10.17 -11.36
CA LEU A 339 -20.86 9.18 -10.29
C LEU A 339 -22.18 8.79 -9.65
N ARG A 340 -23.06 9.77 -9.39
CA ARG A 340 -24.43 9.50 -8.90
C ARG A 340 -25.18 8.58 -9.87
N LYS A 341 -25.16 8.88 -11.17
CA LYS A 341 -25.81 8.05 -12.18
C LYS A 341 -25.24 6.63 -12.17
N ALA A 342 -23.91 6.49 -12.17
CA ALA A 342 -23.25 5.19 -12.10
C ALA A 342 -23.66 4.40 -10.84
N TYR A 343 -23.71 5.06 -9.68
CA TYR A 343 -24.21 4.45 -8.44
C TYR A 343 -25.67 4.02 -8.53
N LEU A 344 -26.56 4.88 -9.06
CA LEU A 344 -27.97 4.54 -9.25
C LEU A 344 -28.16 3.36 -10.21
N ASP A 345 -27.35 3.28 -11.26
CA ASP A 345 -27.40 2.17 -12.21
C ASP A 345 -26.89 0.85 -11.59
N LEU A 346 -25.91 0.92 -10.67
CA LEU A 346 -25.49 -0.24 -9.86
C LEU A 346 -26.62 -0.74 -8.96
N GLU A 347 -27.36 0.15 -8.30
CA GLU A 347 -28.46 -0.22 -7.39
C GLU A 347 -29.69 -0.77 -8.14
N LYS A 348 -29.86 -0.42 -9.42
CA LYS A 348 -30.91 -1.02 -10.26
C LYS A 348 -30.59 -2.47 -10.66
N ASN A 349 -29.34 -2.92 -10.56
CA ASN A 349 -28.98 -4.28 -10.90
C ASN A 349 -29.52 -5.26 -9.85
N LYS A 350 -30.56 -6.01 -10.23
CA LYS A 350 -31.20 -7.02 -9.37
C LYS A 350 -30.42 -8.33 -9.28
N ASP A 351 -29.50 -8.58 -10.21
CA ASP A 351 -28.63 -9.75 -10.13
C ASP A 351 -27.45 -9.43 -9.20
N HIS A 352 -27.55 -9.94 -7.97
CA HIS A 352 -26.50 -9.77 -6.96
C HIS A 352 -25.14 -10.34 -7.38
N ARG A 353 -25.09 -11.35 -8.27
CA ARG A 353 -23.80 -11.89 -8.77
C ARG A 353 -23.08 -10.84 -9.59
N THR A 354 -23.79 -10.16 -10.48
CA THR A 354 -23.21 -9.24 -11.47
C THR A 354 -23.25 -7.78 -11.01
N LYS A 355 -23.64 -7.49 -9.76
CA LYS A 355 -23.51 -6.15 -9.20
C LYS A 355 -22.03 -5.72 -9.26
N GLY A 356 -21.75 -4.57 -9.87
CA GLY A 356 -20.39 -4.08 -10.13
C GLY A 356 -19.82 -4.43 -11.52
N PHE A 357 -20.48 -5.31 -12.28
CA PHE A 357 -20.10 -5.58 -13.66
C PHE A 357 -20.46 -4.38 -14.54
N SER A 358 -19.62 -4.12 -15.54
CA SER A 358 -19.90 -3.14 -16.57
C SER A 358 -20.87 -3.70 -17.62
N ALA A 359 -21.39 -2.82 -18.48
CA ALA A 359 -22.36 -3.18 -19.51
C ALA A 359 -21.84 -4.19 -20.55
N ASP A 360 -20.52 -4.36 -20.65
CA ASP A 360 -19.84 -5.37 -21.46
C ASP A 360 -19.82 -6.76 -20.82
N GLY A 361 -20.40 -6.92 -19.62
CA GLY A 361 -20.42 -8.18 -18.89
C GLY A 361 -19.11 -8.49 -18.17
N VAL A 362 -18.23 -7.50 -17.98
CA VAL A 362 -16.94 -7.66 -17.33
C VAL A 362 -16.90 -6.97 -15.97
N PHE A 363 -16.34 -7.64 -14.97
CA PHE A 363 -15.97 -7.06 -13.69
C PHE A 363 -14.58 -6.43 -13.78
N HIS A 364 -14.55 -5.13 -14.06
CA HIS A 364 -13.32 -4.36 -14.17
C HIS A 364 -12.81 -3.97 -12.78
N SER A 365 -11.75 -4.63 -12.30
CA SER A 365 -11.18 -4.34 -10.97
C SER A 365 -10.49 -2.98 -10.86
N ASP A 366 -10.32 -2.28 -11.97
CA ASP A 366 -9.70 -0.95 -12.06
C ASP A 366 -10.73 0.20 -12.15
N ARG A 367 -11.99 -0.05 -11.78
CA ARG A 367 -13.09 0.94 -11.81
C ARG A 367 -13.66 1.26 -10.44
N CYS A 368 -14.03 2.52 -10.25
CA CYS A 368 -14.73 2.97 -9.04
C CYS A 368 -16.05 2.22 -8.80
N THR A 369 -16.78 1.87 -9.87
CA THR A 369 -18.07 1.18 -9.80
C THR A 369 -17.96 -0.20 -9.18
N SER A 370 -16.86 -0.90 -9.43
CA SER A 370 -16.59 -2.22 -8.84
C SER A 370 -16.39 -2.08 -7.33
N VAL A 371 -15.69 -1.03 -6.88
CA VAL A 371 -15.57 -0.74 -5.44
C VAL A 371 -16.91 -0.32 -4.85
N LEU A 372 -17.65 0.60 -5.48
CA LEU A 372 -18.97 1.03 -5.01
C LEU A 372 -20.01 -0.10 -4.93
N SER A 373 -19.76 -1.20 -5.64
CA SER A 373 -20.60 -2.38 -5.58
C SER A 373 -20.38 -3.25 -4.35
N LEU A 374 -19.28 -3.06 -3.62
CA LEU A 374 -18.90 -3.87 -2.44
C LEU A 374 -19.86 -3.66 -1.26
N THR A 375 -19.81 -4.58 -0.31
CA THR A 375 -20.64 -4.55 0.90
C THR A 375 -20.22 -3.38 1.79
N ASP A 376 -21.21 -2.65 2.32
CA ASP A 376 -21.01 -1.66 3.37
C ASP A 376 -21.40 -2.21 4.75
N CYS A 377 -20.78 -1.68 5.78
CA CYS A 377 -21.05 -2.03 7.17
C CYS A 377 -21.76 -0.86 7.86
N ARG A 378 -23.08 -1.03 8.04
CA ARG A 378 -23.98 -0.07 8.70
C ARG A 378 -24.42 -0.58 10.06
N VAL A 379 -23.50 -0.99 10.93
CA VAL A 379 -23.88 -1.89 12.05
C VAL A 379 -23.40 -1.46 13.44
N ASP A 380 -22.61 -0.38 13.57
CA ASP A 380 -22.28 0.20 14.88
C ASP A 380 -22.89 1.61 15.03
N LEU A 381 -23.71 1.81 16.07
CA LEU A 381 -24.41 3.06 16.36
C LEU A 381 -23.47 4.24 16.62
N ASP A 382 -22.33 4.01 17.27
CA ASP A 382 -21.36 5.07 17.59
C ASP A 382 -20.57 5.48 16.33
N TYR A 383 -20.22 4.51 15.48
CA TYR A 383 -19.63 4.76 14.17
C TYR A 383 -20.62 5.48 13.23
N ILE A 384 -21.90 5.08 13.24
CA ILE A 384 -22.98 5.73 12.48
C ILE A 384 -23.17 7.19 12.90
N ALA A 385 -22.91 7.56 14.15
CA ALA A 385 -23.07 8.94 14.62
C ALA A 385 -21.92 9.85 14.20
N SER A 386 -20.68 9.37 14.24
CA SER A 386 -19.48 10.17 13.91
C SER A 386 -19.25 10.34 12.41
N VAL A 387 -19.60 9.33 11.59
CA VAL A 387 -19.40 9.34 10.14
C VAL A 387 -20.09 10.51 9.43
N PRO A 388 -21.40 10.78 9.63
CA PRO A 388 -22.08 11.91 9.01
C PRO A 388 -21.45 13.25 9.38
N LEU A 389 -21.01 13.42 10.63
CA LEU A 389 -20.36 14.65 11.08
C LEU A 389 -19.01 14.85 10.39
N ASN A 390 -18.17 13.81 10.33
CA ASN A 390 -16.90 13.86 9.63
C ASN A 390 -17.08 14.14 8.13
N ALA A 391 -18.07 13.49 7.49
CA ALA A 391 -18.43 13.75 6.11
C ALA A 391 -18.92 15.19 5.89
N ALA A 392 -19.74 15.73 6.79
CA ALA A 392 -20.24 17.09 6.72
C ALA A 392 -19.12 18.12 6.89
N VAL A 393 -18.18 17.90 7.80
CA VAL A 393 -17.01 18.77 7.98
C VAL A 393 -16.10 18.73 6.75
N ALA A 394 -15.82 17.55 6.20
CA ALA A 394 -15.05 17.41 4.96
C ALA A 394 -15.73 18.11 3.78
N LEU A 395 -17.04 17.92 3.62
CA LEU A 395 -17.85 18.57 2.61
C LEU A 395 -17.82 20.10 2.75
N TYR A 396 -18.00 20.59 3.98
CA TYR A 396 -17.98 22.02 4.27
C TYR A 396 -16.64 22.64 3.88
N TYR A 397 -15.51 22.05 4.29
CA TYR A 397 -14.20 22.57 3.95
C TYR A 397 -13.91 22.48 2.45
N LEU A 398 -14.29 21.38 1.79
CA LEU A 398 -14.15 21.24 0.34
C LEU A 398 -14.93 22.35 -0.40
N ALA A 399 -16.18 22.59 -0.02
CA ALA A 399 -17.04 23.58 -0.65
C ALA A 399 -16.59 25.02 -0.38
N SER A 400 -16.16 25.33 0.84
CA SER A 400 -15.81 26.70 1.25
C SER A 400 -14.39 27.11 0.86
N ASN A 401 -13.43 26.18 0.79
CA ASN A 401 -12.02 26.49 0.57
C ASN A 401 -11.51 26.18 -0.83
N THR A 402 -12.23 25.35 -1.61
CA THR A 402 -11.78 24.91 -2.94
C THR A 402 -12.77 25.30 -4.04
N THR A 403 -12.32 25.20 -5.29
CA THR A 403 -13.18 25.41 -6.47
C THR A 403 -13.75 24.10 -7.03
N PHE A 404 -13.84 23.04 -6.22
CA PHE A 404 -14.31 21.73 -6.66
C PHE A 404 -15.70 21.79 -7.31
N PHE A 405 -16.64 22.52 -6.68
CA PHE A 405 -17.99 22.76 -7.20
C PHE A 405 -18.06 23.99 -8.13
N GLY A 406 -17.00 24.19 -8.93
CA GLY A 406 -16.86 25.30 -9.89
C GLY A 406 -16.44 26.66 -9.27
N LYS A 407 -16.80 26.93 -8.01
CA LYS A 407 -16.40 28.12 -7.25
C LYS A 407 -16.30 27.82 -5.76
N LYS A 408 -15.58 28.68 -5.01
CA LYS A 408 -15.63 28.65 -3.54
C LYS A 408 -17.01 29.12 -3.07
N LEU A 409 -17.66 28.33 -2.22
CA LEU A 409 -18.99 28.61 -1.69
C LEU A 409 -18.88 29.26 -0.29
N GLY A 410 -19.05 30.59 -0.24
CA GLY A 410 -19.05 31.38 1.00
C GLY A 410 -20.43 31.42 1.68
N VAL A 411 -21.06 30.25 1.84
CA VAL A 411 -22.38 30.10 2.47
C VAL A 411 -22.24 29.29 3.77
N SER A 412 -23.25 29.37 4.64
CA SER A 412 -23.30 28.54 5.84
C SER A 412 -23.41 27.05 5.51
N ALA A 413 -23.03 26.18 6.45
CA ALA A 413 -23.09 24.73 6.26
C ALA A 413 -24.48 24.24 5.80
N ILE A 414 -25.56 24.82 6.32
CA ILE A 414 -26.92 24.43 5.92
C ILE A 414 -27.29 24.90 4.51
N GLU A 415 -26.82 26.07 4.09
CA GLU A 415 -27.08 26.62 2.75
C GLU A 415 -26.36 25.82 1.65
N LEU A 416 -25.36 25.01 2.00
CA LEU A 416 -24.72 24.08 1.07
C LEU A 416 -25.73 23.07 0.48
N LEU A 417 -26.80 22.72 1.21
CA LEU A 417 -27.83 21.81 0.72
C LEU A 417 -28.65 22.37 -0.45
N ASN A 418 -28.59 23.68 -0.70
CA ASN A 418 -29.22 24.29 -1.87
C ASN A 418 -28.53 23.91 -3.19
N PHE A 419 -27.31 23.36 -3.12
CA PHE A 419 -26.53 22.93 -4.27
C PHE A 419 -26.61 21.41 -4.43
N GLU A 420 -27.19 20.95 -5.53
CA GLU A 420 -27.46 19.52 -5.72
C GLU A 420 -26.19 18.66 -5.68
N GLU A 421 -25.14 19.08 -6.39
CA GLU A 421 -23.86 18.37 -6.41
C GLU A 421 -23.22 18.28 -5.02
N VAL A 422 -23.46 19.26 -4.15
CA VAL A 422 -22.84 19.31 -2.83
C VAL A 422 -23.46 18.27 -1.90
N TRP A 423 -24.79 18.19 -1.81
CA TRP A 423 -25.41 17.16 -0.97
C TRP A 423 -25.23 15.75 -1.54
N VAL A 424 -25.19 15.59 -2.87
CA VAL A 424 -24.88 14.30 -3.52
C VAL A 424 -23.48 13.84 -3.16
N PHE A 425 -22.49 14.74 -3.21
CA PHE A 425 -21.13 14.44 -2.78
C PHE A 425 -21.10 13.99 -1.32
N GLY A 426 -21.76 14.74 -0.43
CA GLY A 426 -21.84 14.37 1.00
C GLY A 426 -22.47 13.01 1.24
N ALA A 427 -23.55 12.69 0.53
CA ALA A 427 -24.22 11.41 0.65
C ALA A 427 -23.33 10.24 0.16
N LEU A 428 -22.66 10.41 -0.99
CA LEU A 428 -21.69 9.44 -1.48
C LEU A 428 -20.49 9.29 -0.53
N LEU A 429 -20.03 10.38 0.08
CA LEU A 429 -18.92 10.33 1.03
C LEU A 429 -19.27 9.48 2.27
N ILE A 430 -20.48 9.64 2.81
CA ILE A 430 -21.00 8.78 3.90
C ILE A 430 -21.02 7.31 3.45
N LYS A 431 -21.46 7.02 2.22
CA LYS A 431 -21.44 5.65 1.69
C LYS A 431 -20.02 5.07 1.65
N ILE A 432 -19.01 5.86 1.25
CA ILE A 432 -17.61 5.43 1.25
C ILE A 432 -17.09 5.15 2.67
N PHE A 433 -17.48 5.96 3.66
CA PHE A 433 -17.12 5.71 5.06
C PHE A 433 -17.65 4.37 5.58
N TYR A 434 -18.87 3.99 5.21
CA TYR A 434 -19.43 2.68 5.60
C TYR A 434 -18.86 1.52 4.79
N LEU A 435 -18.39 1.77 3.56
CA LEU A 435 -17.81 0.75 2.70
C LEU A 435 -16.41 0.33 3.16
N PHE A 436 -15.61 1.30 3.60
CA PHE A 436 -14.19 1.11 3.86
C PHE A 436 -13.88 0.05 4.93
N PRO A 437 -14.45 0.07 6.15
CA PRO A 437 -14.14 -0.90 7.21
C PRO A 437 -14.20 -2.37 6.77
N CYS A 438 -15.11 -2.69 5.85
CA CYS A 438 -15.36 -4.05 5.40
C CYS A 438 -14.74 -4.39 4.03
N SER A 439 -14.16 -3.40 3.36
CA SER A 439 -13.63 -3.54 2.00
C SER A 439 -12.15 -3.20 1.86
N TYR A 440 -11.55 -2.47 2.81
CA TYR A 440 -10.11 -2.23 2.77
C TYR A 440 -9.32 -3.38 3.39
N THR A 441 -8.10 -3.54 2.90
CA THR A 441 -7.08 -4.33 3.57
C THR A 441 -6.03 -3.40 4.16
N MET A 442 -5.67 -3.62 5.43
CA MET A 442 -4.48 -2.96 5.98
C MET A 442 -3.25 -3.61 5.35
N HIS A 443 -2.48 -2.80 4.64
CA HIS A 443 -1.25 -3.26 4.03
C HIS A 443 -0.06 -2.55 4.66
N PHE A 444 0.91 -3.33 5.12
CA PHE A 444 2.21 -2.83 5.54
C PHE A 444 3.16 -2.99 4.37
N THR A 445 3.71 -1.87 3.87
CA THR A 445 4.87 -1.95 2.97
C THR A 445 6.13 -1.95 3.80
N TYR A 446 6.90 -3.02 3.71
CA TYR A 446 8.20 -3.19 4.36
C TYR A 446 9.38 -2.94 3.40
N ASN A 447 10.38 -2.18 3.82
CA ASN A 447 11.66 -2.11 3.12
C ASN A 447 12.75 -2.73 4.01
N ASN A 448 13.21 -3.94 3.65
CA ASN A 448 14.19 -4.72 4.40
C ASN A 448 15.54 -3.99 4.54
N GLU A 449 15.90 -3.12 3.60
CA GLU A 449 17.21 -2.44 3.61
C GLU A 449 17.33 -1.44 4.76
N ILE A 450 16.21 -0.90 5.23
CA ILE A 450 16.18 0.11 6.30
C ILE A 450 15.10 -0.14 7.37
N GLU A 451 14.42 -1.29 7.37
CA GLU A 451 13.35 -1.63 8.32
C GLU A 451 12.19 -0.62 8.36
N VAL A 452 11.80 -0.08 7.21
CA VAL A 452 10.66 0.85 7.10
C VAL A 452 9.40 0.06 6.87
N SER A 453 8.52 -0.05 7.86
CA SER A 453 7.14 -0.49 7.68
C SER A 453 6.19 0.69 7.73
N GLN A 454 5.36 0.85 6.70
CA GLN A 454 4.26 1.81 6.76
C GLN A 454 2.91 1.13 6.53
N PRO A 455 2.00 1.21 7.50
CA PRO A 455 0.62 0.80 7.26
C PRO A 455 -0.04 1.78 6.27
N GLY A 456 -0.89 1.23 5.42
CA GLY A 456 -1.78 1.95 4.52
C GLY A 456 -3.05 1.18 4.29
N ILE A 457 -4.03 1.87 3.71
CA ILE A 457 -5.30 1.30 3.26
C ILE A 457 -5.13 1.01 1.77
N ILE A 458 -5.50 -0.19 1.35
CA ILE A 458 -5.70 -0.53 -0.04
C ILE A 458 -7.13 -1.02 -0.24
N VAL A 459 -7.71 -0.74 -1.39
CA VAL A 459 -9.04 -1.23 -1.77
C VAL A 459 -8.93 -1.85 -3.16
N ASN A 460 -9.32 -3.13 -3.24
CA ASN A 460 -9.15 -4.00 -4.39
C ASN A 460 -10.45 -4.80 -4.59
N PRO A 461 -11.33 -4.36 -5.51
CA PRO A 461 -12.69 -4.88 -5.57
C PRO A 461 -12.80 -6.37 -5.86
N PHE A 462 -11.86 -6.99 -6.58
CA PHE A 462 -11.91 -8.44 -6.80
C PHE A 462 -11.41 -9.21 -5.57
N CYS A 463 -10.30 -8.79 -4.95
CA CYS A 463 -9.78 -9.39 -3.73
C CYS A 463 -10.76 -9.25 -2.54
N SER A 464 -11.58 -8.20 -2.50
CA SER A 464 -12.66 -8.05 -1.52
C SER A 464 -13.81 -9.07 -1.66
N LEU A 465 -13.82 -9.90 -2.71
CA LEU A 465 -14.81 -10.98 -2.90
C LEU A 465 -14.39 -12.33 -2.31
N PHE A 466 -13.17 -12.44 -1.75
CA PHE A 466 -12.74 -13.64 -1.05
C PHE A 466 -13.29 -13.60 0.38
N ASN A 467 -14.16 -14.55 0.71
CA ASN A 467 -14.69 -14.66 2.07
C ASN A 467 -13.63 -15.18 3.04
N HIS A 468 -13.95 -15.04 4.33
CA HIS A 468 -13.08 -15.41 5.42
C HIS A 468 -13.06 -16.93 5.73
N SER A 469 -11.87 -17.48 5.96
CA SER A 469 -11.64 -18.67 6.79
C SER A 469 -10.41 -18.45 7.68
N CYS A 470 -10.43 -18.92 8.93
CA CYS A 470 -9.25 -18.83 9.79
C CYS A 470 -8.10 -19.71 9.28
N ASP A 471 -8.42 -20.77 8.52
CA ASP A 471 -7.50 -21.61 7.74
C ASP A 471 -7.88 -21.48 6.26
N PRO A 472 -7.37 -20.46 5.55
CA PRO A 472 -7.77 -20.17 4.19
C PRO A 472 -7.08 -21.09 3.18
N ASN A 473 -7.70 -21.30 2.01
CA ASN A 473 -7.10 -22.08 0.92
C ASN A 473 -6.37 -21.22 -0.13
N VAL A 474 -6.40 -19.89 0.01
CA VAL A 474 -5.54 -18.96 -0.76
C VAL A 474 -4.75 -18.01 0.14
N ASN A 475 -3.63 -17.52 -0.38
CA ASN A 475 -2.83 -16.47 0.23
C ASN A 475 -2.65 -15.29 -0.70
N PHE A 476 -2.54 -14.11 -0.08
CA PHE A 476 -2.27 -12.85 -0.77
C PHE A 476 -0.82 -12.45 -0.54
N ILE A 477 -0.13 -12.07 -1.60
CA ILE A 477 1.18 -11.40 -1.54
C ILE A 477 1.07 -10.05 -2.25
N TYR A 478 1.88 -9.12 -1.81
CA TYR A 478 1.89 -7.77 -2.34
C TYR A 478 3.14 -7.58 -3.19
N SER A 479 2.94 -7.29 -4.47
CA SER A 479 4.05 -7.11 -5.39
C SER A 479 4.68 -5.73 -5.23
N LYS A 480 5.95 -5.60 -5.64
CA LYS A 480 6.64 -4.30 -5.75
C LYS A 480 5.97 -3.32 -6.72
N ASN A 481 5.07 -3.80 -7.57
CA ASN A 481 4.34 -3.02 -8.56
C ASN A 481 2.97 -2.53 -8.05
N ASN A 482 2.69 -2.65 -6.75
CA ASN A 482 1.39 -2.35 -6.14
C ASN A 482 0.25 -3.23 -6.67
N GLU A 483 0.50 -4.53 -6.74
CA GLU A 483 -0.52 -5.54 -7.08
C GLU A 483 -0.71 -6.48 -5.91
N ILE A 484 -1.93 -7.00 -5.76
CA ILE A 484 -2.20 -8.19 -4.97
C ILE A 484 -2.11 -9.40 -5.89
N ILE A 485 -1.23 -10.33 -5.55
CA ILE A 485 -1.15 -11.62 -6.22
C ILE A 485 -1.76 -12.65 -5.28
N VAL A 486 -2.73 -13.39 -5.80
CA VAL A 486 -3.44 -14.44 -5.08
C VAL A 486 -2.95 -15.78 -5.60
N TYR A 487 -2.55 -16.68 -4.70
CA TYR A 487 -2.14 -18.04 -5.06
C TYR A 487 -2.80 -19.09 -4.17
N ALA A 488 -2.99 -20.30 -4.71
CA ALA A 488 -3.54 -21.43 -3.97
C ALA A 488 -2.55 -21.95 -2.92
N ARG A 489 -2.99 -22.10 -1.66
CA ARG A 489 -2.20 -22.70 -0.57
C ARG A 489 -2.24 -24.22 -0.60
N TYR A 490 -3.42 -24.76 -0.94
CA TYR A 490 -3.72 -26.19 -0.94
C TYR A 490 -4.38 -26.60 -2.26
N PRO A 491 -4.54 -27.91 -2.53
CA PRO A 491 -5.40 -28.35 -3.62
C PRO A 491 -6.82 -27.86 -3.38
N ILE A 492 -7.44 -27.27 -4.41
CA ILE A 492 -8.82 -26.77 -4.35
C ILE A 492 -9.62 -27.53 -5.39
N LYS A 493 -10.70 -28.19 -4.98
CA LYS A 493 -11.54 -28.97 -5.90
C LYS A 493 -12.49 -28.09 -6.67
N LYS A 494 -12.81 -28.52 -7.90
CA LYS A 494 -13.86 -27.88 -8.70
C LYS A 494 -15.14 -27.70 -7.88
N GLY A 495 -15.65 -26.47 -7.85
CA GLY A 495 -16.86 -26.12 -7.13
C GLY A 495 -16.65 -25.64 -5.68
N GLU A 496 -15.44 -25.77 -5.14
CA GLU A 496 -15.10 -25.21 -3.82
C GLU A 496 -14.96 -23.70 -3.86
N GLN A 497 -15.31 -23.05 -2.75
CA GLN A 497 -15.10 -21.63 -2.53
C GLN A 497 -13.64 -21.35 -2.15
N LEU A 498 -13.11 -20.24 -2.65
CA LEU A 498 -11.78 -19.76 -2.27
C LEU A 498 -11.91 -18.77 -1.11
N PHE A 499 -11.17 -19.03 -0.04
CA PHE A 499 -11.18 -18.25 1.19
C PHE A 499 -9.81 -17.61 1.44
N HIS A 500 -9.83 -16.38 1.93
CA HIS A 500 -8.68 -15.68 2.50
C HIS A 500 -8.87 -15.55 4.02
N SER A 501 -7.79 -15.35 4.79
CA SER A 501 -7.93 -15.01 6.20
C SER A 501 -7.95 -13.49 6.34
N TYR A 502 -8.89 -12.96 7.11
CA TYR A 502 -8.96 -11.52 7.33
C TYR A 502 -7.89 -11.10 8.34
N TYR A 503 -7.64 -9.80 8.46
CA TYR A 503 -6.54 -9.27 9.26
C TYR A 503 -6.53 -9.85 10.69
N LEU A 504 -5.40 -10.40 11.14
CA LEU A 504 -5.19 -11.00 12.48
C LEU A 504 -6.16 -12.14 12.85
N THR A 505 -6.76 -12.82 11.87
CA THR A 505 -7.74 -13.91 12.12
C THR A 505 -7.26 -15.27 11.62
N ASN A 506 -5.96 -15.45 11.41
CA ASN A 506 -5.38 -16.76 11.16
C ASN A 506 -5.29 -17.56 12.47
N PHE A 507 -5.66 -18.85 12.44
CA PHE A 507 -5.62 -19.69 13.64
C PHE A 507 -4.20 -19.96 14.17
N LEU A 508 -3.17 -19.82 13.33
CA LEU A 508 -1.76 -19.93 13.71
C LEU A 508 -1.27 -18.75 14.55
N GLU A 509 -1.95 -17.59 14.45
CA GLU A 509 -1.48 -16.33 15.03
C GLU A 509 -2.32 -15.90 16.24
N THR A 510 -3.63 -16.14 16.19
CA THR A 510 -4.59 -15.51 17.12
C THR A 510 -5.55 -16.55 17.70
N PRO A 511 -5.82 -16.57 19.01
CA PRO A 511 -6.76 -17.51 19.64
C PRO A 511 -8.22 -17.37 19.18
N LYS A 512 -9.02 -18.45 19.23
CA LYS A 512 -10.40 -18.47 18.68
C LYS A 512 -11.28 -17.35 19.20
N ASN A 513 -11.25 -17.10 20.51
CA ASN A 513 -12.05 -16.06 21.16
C ASN A 513 -11.72 -14.66 20.60
N GLU A 514 -10.44 -14.36 20.41
CA GLU A 514 -9.99 -13.09 19.83
C GLU A 514 -10.36 -12.99 18.35
N ARG A 515 -10.18 -14.07 17.56
CA ARG A 515 -10.61 -14.12 16.15
C ARG A 515 -12.11 -13.85 16.01
N GLN A 516 -12.94 -14.53 16.81
CA GLN A 516 -14.40 -14.39 16.78
C GLN A 516 -14.84 -13.00 17.22
N ALA A 517 -14.23 -12.43 18.26
CA ALA A 517 -14.52 -11.08 18.70
C ALA A 517 -14.21 -10.05 17.60
N PHE A 518 -13.02 -10.14 16.99
CA PHE A 518 -12.62 -9.24 15.90
C PHE A 518 -13.52 -9.35 14.67
N LEU A 519 -13.86 -10.57 14.23
CA LEU A 519 -14.74 -10.79 13.08
C LEU A 519 -16.16 -10.27 13.33
N LEU A 520 -16.66 -10.39 14.56
CA LEU A 520 -17.97 -9.88 14.92
C LEU A 520 -17.98 -8.35 15.00
N ASP A 521 -16.91 -7.77 15.54
CA ASP A 521 -16.76 -6.32 15.71
C ASP A 521 -16.57 -5.60 14.37
N VAL A 522 -15.65 -6.09 13.53
CA VAL A 522 -15.24 -5.42 12.29
C VAL A 522 -16.07 -5.86 11.08
N TYR A 523 -16.39 -7.16 10.97
CA TYR A 523 -17.05 -7.74 9.79
C TYR A 523 -18.47 -8.25 10.07
N HIS A 524 -18.93 -8.14 11.31
CA HIS A 524 -20.31 -8.44 11.72
C HIS A 524 -20.79 -9.86 11.42
N PHE A 525 -19.90 -10.85 11.48
CA PHE A 525 -20.28 -12.26 11.38
C PHE A 525 -19.50 -13.14 12.36
N LYS A 526 -20.06 -14.32 12.66
CA LYS A 526 -19.37 -15.37 13.42
C LYS A 526 -18.80 -16.42 12.47
N CYS A 527 -17.50 -16.69 12.57
CA CYS A 527 -16.85 -17.65 11.70
C CYS A 527 -17.21 -19.10 12.08
N ASN A 528 -17.59 -19.90 11.08
CA ASN A 528 -17.93 -21.31 11.24
C ASN A 528 -16.95 -22.23 10.49
N CYS A 529 -15.73 -21.75 10.21
CA CYS A 529 -14.67 -22.58 9.63
C CYS A 529 -14.25 -23.70 10.58
N GLN A 530 -13.56 -24.72 10.05
CA GLN A 530 -13.11 -25.87 10.84
C GLN A 530 -12.28 -25.46 12.08
N PRO A 531 -11.27 -24.57 11.98
CA PRO A 531 -10.56 -24.06 13.15
C PRO A 531 -11.46 -23.50 14.26
N CYS A 532 -12.57 -22.83 13.91
CA CYS A 532 -13.48 -22.29 14.90
C CYS A 532 -14.42 -23.35 15.47
N LYS A 533 -14.88 -24.32 14.66
CA LYS A 533 -15.71 -25.44 15.12
C LYS A 533 -14.97 -26.34 16.10
N GLU A 534 -13.70 -26.62 15.81
CA GLU A 534 -12.85 -27.54 16.57
C GLU A 534 -11.95 -26.86 17.60
N ASN A 535 -12.09 -25.54 17.79
CA ASN A 535 -11.33 -24.77 18.78
C ASN A 535 -9.81 -24.84 18.60
N TRP A 536 -9.32 -24.73 17.36
CA TRP A 536 -7.89 -24.63 17.08
C TRP A 536 -7.38 -23.27 17.60
N SER A 537 -6.63 -23.28 18.71
CA SER A 537 -5.92 -22.09 19.23
C SER A 537 -4.94 -22.30 20.38
N ASP A 538 -4.73 -23.51 20.91
CA ASP A 538 -3.75 -23.73 21.98
C ASP A 538 -2.45 -24.25 21.36
N ILE A 539 -1.43 -23.38 21.25
CA ILE A 539 -0.19 -23.59 20.47
C ILE A 539 0.60 -24.81 20.98
N CYS A 540 0.27 -25.97 20.41
CA CYS A 540 1.14 -27.04 19.96
C CYS A 540 0.37 -27.69 18.80
N LEU A 541 0.71 -27.36 17.55
CA LEU A 541 0.23 -28.20 16.45
C LEU A 541 0.75 -29.61 16.73
N PRO A 542 -0.07 -30.67 16.56
CA PRO A 542 0.46 -32.01 16.68
C PRO A 542 1.58 -32.17 15.64
N LYS A 543 2.63 -32.89 15.99
CA LYS A 543 3.60 -33.29 14.97
C LYS A 543 2.95 -34.31 14.06
N LEU A 544 3.30 -34.31 12.78
CA LEU A 544 2.78 -35.29 11.85
C LEU A 544 3.05 -36.73 12.32
N GLU A 545 4.19 -36.97 12.96
CA GLU A 545 4.56 -38.28 13.55
C GLU A 545 3.61 -38.73 14.66
N ASP A 546 3.08 -37.80 15.47
CA ASP A 546 2.14 -38.09 16.55
C ASP A 546 0.73 -38.39 16.02
N MET A 547 0.39 -37.84 14.86
CA MET A 547 -0.90 -38.07 14.19
C MET A 547 -0.98 -39.40 13.46
N ILE A 548 0.17 -39.98 13.09
CA ILE A 548 0.26 -41.17 12.22
C ILE A 548 0.34 -42.49 13.04
N GLY A 549 -0.08 -42.49 14.31
CA GLY A 549 -0.03 -43.65 15.21
C GLY A 549 -0.48 -45.00 14.61
N VAL A 550 0.49 -45.86 14.31
CA VAL A 550 0.47 -47.34 14.09
C VAL A 550 -0.37 -47.91 12.92
N PHE A 551 -1.36 -47.23 12.34
CA PHE A 551 -2.09 -47.76 11.17
C PHE A 551 -2.10 -46.77 9.99
N GLY A 552 -1.11 -46.88 9.10
CA GLY A 552 -1.09 -46.15 7.81
C GLY A 552 0.28 -45.67 7.32
N ILE A 553 1.34 -45.88 8.11
CA ILE A 553 2.73 -45.47 7.85
C ILE A 553 3.25 -45.87 6.46
N THR A 554 2.83 -47.01 5.91
CA THR A 554 3.38 -47.53 4.65
C THR A 554 3.00 -46.69 3.43
N ASP A 555 1.74 -46.27 3.26
CA ASP A 555 1.34 -45.55 2.04
C ASP A 555 1.81 -44.08 2.02
N LEU A 556 1.96 -43.46 3.19
CA LEU A 556 2.44 -42.07 3.30
C LEU A 556 3.97 -42.00 3.14
N LEU A 557 4.73 -42.89 3.79
CA LEU A 557 6.19 -42.93 3.68
C LEU A 557 6.69 -43.44 2.33
N ILE A 558 5.87 -44.21 1.59
CA ILE A 558 6.21 -44.64 0.22
C ILE A 558 5.97 -43.51 -0.80
N LYS A 559 5.01 -42.61 -0.55
CA LYS A 559 4.61 -41.56 -1.51
C LYS A 559 5.23 -40.18 -1.24
N VAL A 560 5.59 -39.88 0.01
CA VAL A 560 6.29 -38.65 0.38
C VAL A 560 7.78 -39.00 0.48
N PRO A 561 8.72 -38.29 -0.21
CA PRO A 561 10.15 -38.42 0.06
C PRO A 561 10.33 -38.35 1.56
N SER A 562 11.14 -39.25 2.15
CA SER A 562 11.15 -39.49 3.60
C SER A 562 10.94 -38.20 4.39
N LEU A 563 10.08 -38.22 5.41
CA LEU A 563 9.82 -37.05 6.27
C LEU A 563 11.12 -36.32 6.67
N GLU A 564 12.21 -37.07 6.80
CA GLU A 564 13.59 -36.61 6.94
C GLU A 564 14.12 -35.77 5.76
N THR A 565 13.93 -36.19 4.50
CA THR A 565 14.23 -35.40 3.29
C THR A 565 13.41 -34.12 3.21
N LEU A 566 12.12 -34.16 3.58
CA LEU A 566 11.30 -32.95 3.63
C LEU A 566 11.80 -32.00 4.72
N ARG A 567 12.03 -32.50 5.94
CA ARG A 567 12.62 -31.73 7.05
C ARG A 567 13.99 -31.19 6.68
N GLN A 568 14.84 -31.95 6.00
CA GLN A 568 16.15 -31.50 5.52
C GLN A 568 16.01 -30.42 4.45
N ASN A 569 15.12 -30.57 3.47
CA ASN A 569 14.90 -29.54 2.45
C ASN A 569 14.31 -28.26 3.04
N LEU A 570 13.39 -28.37 3.99
CA LEU A 570 12.81 -27.23 4.71
C LEU A 570 13.84 -26.56 5.63
N PHE A 571 14.64 -27.34 6.35
CA PHE A 571 15.76 -26.87 7.17
C PHE A 571 16.85 -26.20 6.33
N ILE A 572 17.19 -26.79 5.17
CA ILE A 572 18.11 -26.20 4.20
C ILE A 572 17.52 -24.91 3.64
N ALA A 573 16.22 -24.85 3.33
CA ALA A 573 15.54 -23.63 2.89
C ALA A 573 15.51 -22.54 3.98
N GLU A 574 15.44 -22.93 5.26
CA GLU A 574 15.50 -22.02 6.40
C GLU A 574 16.93 -21.49 6.64
N LYS A 575 17.96 -22.30 6.35
CA LYS A 575 19.38 -21.99 6.58
C LYS A 575 20.11 -21.40 5.37
N MET A 576 19.65 -21.65 4.14
CA MET A 576 20.23 -21.08 2.93
C MET A 576 19.58 -19.74 2.62
N GLN A 577 20.39 -18.70 2.44
CA GLN A 577 19.94 -17.44 1.84
C GLN A 577 19.56 -17.68 0.35
N TRP A 578 18.28 -17.95 0.15
CA TRP A 578 17.37 -17.39 -0.88
C TRP A 578 17.55 -17.68 -2.39
N TYR A 579 18.45 -18.54 -2.84
CA TYR A 579 18.72 -18.67 -4.30
C TYR A 579 18.33 -19.98 -5.03
N ARG A 580 17.66 -20.96 -4.40
CA ARG A 580 17.49 -22.28 -5.06
C ARG A 580 16.16 -22.96 -4.81
N TYR A 581 15.10 -22.51 -5.47
CA TYR A 581 14.02 -23.43 -5.83
C TYR A 581 14.25 -23.85 -7.28
N SER A 582 14.89 -25.00 -7.49
CA SER A 582 14.90 -25.58 -8.83
C SER A 582 13.46 -25.98 -9.20
N PRO A 583 13.10 -26.03 -10.50
CA PRO A 583 11.81 -26.54 -10.94
C PRO A 583 11.45 -27.90 -10.32
N GLU A 584 12.45 -28.75 -10.08
CA GLU A 584 12.31 -30.04 -9.40
C GLU A 584 11.97 -29.89 -7.92
N SER A 585 12.66 -29.02 -7.18
CA SER A 585 12.33 -28.71 -5.78
C SER A 585 10.89 -28.22 -5.64
N TRP A 586 10.46 -27.36 -6.56
CA TRP A 586 9.09 -26.85 -6.59
C TRP A 586 8.05 -27.94 -6.87
N LYS A 587 8.33 -28.81 -7.85
CA LYS A 587 7.48 -29.95 -8.19
C LYS A 587 7.34 -30.92 -7.00
N THR A 588 8.44 -31.20 -6.31
CA THR A 588 8.42 -32.05 -5.11
C THR A 588 7.57 -31.43 -4.00
N LEU A 589 7.75 -30.14 -3.72
CA LEU A 589 6.98 -29.40 -2.72
C LEU A 589 5.47 -29.47 -2.99
N LYS A 590 5.03 -29.19 -4.24
CA LYS A 590 3.62 -29.30 -4.64
C LYS A 590 3.07 -30.71 -4.43
N SER A 591 3.82 -31.74 -4.86
CA SER A 591 3.40 -33.14 -4.72
C SER A 591 3.24 -33.55 -3.27
N THR A 592 4.15 -33.12 -2.38
CA THR A 592 4.06 -33.40 -0.94
C THR A 592 2.80 -32.81 -0.34
N LEU A 593 2.48 -31.55 -0.66
CA LEU A 593 1.24 -30.92 -0.19
C LEU A 593 -0.01 -31.68 -0.60
N SER A 594 -0.09 -32.09 -1.87
CA SER A 594 -1.27 -32.80 -2.37
C SER A 594 -1.48 -34.13 -1.63
N VAL A 595 -0.40 -34.81 -1.24
CA VAL A 595 -0.47 -36.02 -0.40
C VAL A 595 -0.89 -35.67 1.02
N MET A 596 -0.28 -34.68 1.65
CA MET A 596 -0.64 -34.26 3.01
C MET A 596 -2.12 -33.87 3.08
N ALA A 597 -2.60 -33.05 2.12
CA ALA A 597 -3.99 -32.56 2.10
C ALA A 597 -5.01 -33.70 1.99
N ALA A 598 -4.63 -34.80 1.33
CA ALA A 598 -5.48 -35.97 1.19
C ALA A 598 -5.48 -36.90 2.42
N THR A 599 -4.54 -36.74 3.36
CA THR A 599 -4.22 -37.77 4.36
C THR A 599 -4.25 -37.25 5.79
N VAL A 600 -4.06 -35.96 5.99
CA VAL A 600 -3.96 -35.33 7.31
C VAL A 600 -5.19 -34.43 7.52
N SER A 601 -6.03 -34.80 8.48
CA SER A 601 -7.31 -34.12 8.75
C SER A 601 -7.22 -32.92 9.70
N VAL A 602 -6.08 -32.74 10.38
CA VAL A 602 -5.82 -31.64 11.32
C VAL A 602 -4.47 -31.01 10.96
N HIS A 603 -4.37 -29.70 11.02
CA HIS A 603 -3.12 -29.01 10.70
C HIS A 603 -1.99 -29.42 11.66
N CYS A 604 -0.77 -29.63 11.15
CA CYS A 604 0.40 -30.11 11.90
C CYS A 604 1.59 -29.16 11.78
N GLU A 605 2.63 -29.31 12.61
CA GLU A 605 3.83 -28.44 12.56
C GLU A 605 4.47 -28.40 11.16
N GLU A 606 4.56 -29.55 10.50
CA GLU A 606 5.15 -29.65 9.16
C GLU A 606 4.35 -28.90 8.09
N TYR A 607 3.01 -28.83 8.21
CA TYR A 607 2.22 -27.99 7.33
C TYR A 607 2.56 -26.52 7.52
N ALA A 608 2.55 -26.04 8.77
CA ALA A 608 2.82 -24.63 9.05
C ALA A 608 4.22 -24.21 8.55
N LEU A 609 5.22 -25.08 8.70
CA LEU A 609 6.57 -24.85 8.16
C LEU A 609 6.57 -24.75 6.63
N PHE A 610 5.86 -25.66 5.97
CA PHE A 610 5.73 -25.63 4.51
C PHE A 610 5.05 -24.33 4.03
N GLU A 611 3.97 -23.91 4.69
CA GLU A 611 3.26 -22.68 4.33
C GLU A 611 4.16 -21.45 4.44
N GLN A 612 4.98 -21.39 5.49
CA GLN A 612 5.97 -20.35 5.65
C GLN A 612 7.00 -20.37 4.52
N CYS A 613 7.47 -21.54 4.09
CA CYS A 613 8.39 -21.66 2.96
C CYS A 613 7.78 -21.16 1.65
N MET A 614 6.54 -21.55 1.32
CA MET A 614 5.84 -21.07 0.12
C MET A 614 5.63 -19.57 0.17
N TYR A 615 5.12 -19.06 1.29
CA TYR A 615 4.90 -17.63 1.48
C TYR A 615 6.19 -16.85 1.29
N ARG A 616 7.33 -17.31 1.85
CA ARG A 616 8.64 -16.70 1.64
C ARG A 616 9.08 -16.78 0.18
N ALA A 617 8.94 -17.92 -0.50
CA ALA A 617 9.31 -18.08 -1.90
C ALA A 617 8.55 -17.09 -2.80
N TYR A 618 7.23 -17.06 -2.69
CA TYR A 618 6.37 -16.14 -3.44
C TYR A 618 6.69 -14.67 -3.13
N ARG A 619 6.96 -14.35 -1.86
CA ARG A 619 7.43 -13.02 -1.48
C ARG A 619 8.74 -12.67 -2.17
N GLU A 620 9.75 -13.52 -2.21
CA GLU A 620 11.00 -13.19 -2.93
C GLU A 620 10.76 -12.96 -4.44
N LEU A 621 9.95 -13.81 -5.05
CA LEU A 621 9.67 -13.77 -6.50
C LEU A 621 8.92 -12.50 -6.93
N PHE A 622 7.97 -12.03 -6.11
CA PHE A 622 7.06 -10.96 -6.49
C PHE A 622 7.19 -9.67 -5.65
N GLY A 623 7.72 -9.76 -4.43
CA GLY A 623 7.92 -8.62 -3.54
C GLY A 623 8.28 -8.96 -2.09
N TYR A 624 9.58 -8.83 -1.78
CA TYR A 624 10.22 -8.09 -0.67
C TYR A 624 11.72 -8.38 -0.81
N TRP A 625 12.43 -7.69 -1.69
CA TRP A 625 13.85 -8.01 -1.88
C TRP A 625 14.62 -7.99 -0.54
N VAL A 626 15.33 -9.08 -0.28
CA VAL A 626 16.63 -9.08 0.42
C VAL A 626 17.69 -9.58 -0.58
N VAL A 627 18.96 -9.18 -0.41
CA VAL A 627 20.20 -10.02 -0.46
C VAL A 627 21.46 -9.13 -0.24
N ILE A 628 22.16 -9.25 0.91
CA ILE A 628 23.47 -9.91 1.24
C ILE A 628 24.65 -8.89 1.32
N PRO A 629 25.50 -8.94 2.39
CA PRO A 629 26.42 -7.86 2.75
C PRO A 629 27.63 -7.74 1.82
N ASP A 630 28.22 -6.54 1.78
CA ASP A 630 29.38 -6.22 0.94
C ASP A 630 30.73 -6.78 1.44
N THR A 631 30.80 -7.44 2.61
CA THR A 631 32.03 -8.03 3.20
C THR A 631 31.64 -9.11 4.24
N CYS A 632 31.89 -10.41 4.01
CA CYS A 632 33.13 -11.07 4.46
C CYS A 632 34.40 -10.66 3.72
#